data_AF-A0A3R7AS72-F1
#
_entry.id   AF-A0A3R7AS72-F1
#
_cell.length_a   1.000
_cell.length_b   1.000
_cell.length_c   1.000
_cell.angle_alpha   90.00
_cell.angle_beta   90.00
_cell.angle_gamma   90.00
#
_symmetry.space_group_name_H-M   'P 1'
#
loop_
_entity.id
_entity.type
_entity.pdbx_description
1 polymer ?
#
loop_
_entity_poly.entity_id
_entity_poly.type
_entity_poly.pdbx_seq_one_letter_code
_entity_poly.pdbx_strand_id
1 'polypeptide(L)'
;MSKMSGMLDLVSQIRFLDEGLYEVPSFTNPKKKYVVDLREKSCTCPAFHFRGYCKHIKAVEENFGEHDKCEIEVIRKGALGYKILYNGERW
;
A
#
# COMPACT_ATOMS: atom_id res chain seq x y z
N MET A 1 13.80 -12.39 28.29
CA MET A 1 13.67 -12.86 26.90
C MET A 1 13.08 -11.74 26.06
N SER A 2 13.92 -10.91 25.45
CA SER A 2 13.51 -9.68 24.78
C SER A 2 13.07 -9.95 23.35
N LYS A 3 11.78 -10.17 23.12
CA LYS A 3 11.18 -10.24 21.77
C LYS A 3 10.69 -8.84 21.36
N MET A 4 11.61 -7.94 21.05
CA MET A 4 11.27 -6.56 20.63
C MET A 4 12.12 -6.03 19.45
N SER A 5 12.71 -6.92 18.63
CA SER A 5 13.66 -6.50 17.57
C SER A 5 13.43 -7.17 16.21
N GLY A 6 12.17 -7.34 15.78
CA GLY A 6 11.86 -8.01 14.50
C GLY A 6 11.16 -7.15 13.45
N MET A 7 10.81 -5.89 13.76
CA MET A 7 10.00 -5.04 12.89
C MET A 7 10.81 -3.95 12.17
N LEU A 8 11.87 -3.44 12.81
CA LEU A 8 12.67 -2.32 12.31
C LEU A 8 13.66 -2.69 11.18
N ASP A 9 14.07 -3.96 11.06
CA ASP A 9 15.05 -4.38 10.04
C ASP A 9 14.41 -4.71 8.68
N LEU A 10 13.10 -4.94 8.65
CA LEU A 10 12.42 -5.42 7.44
C LEU A 10 12.16 -4.31 6.42
N VAL A 11 11.92 -3.08 6.90
CA VAL A 11 11.70 -1.92 6.04
C VAL A 11 12.92 -1.69 5.15
N SER A 12 14.13 -1.85 5.71
CA SER A 12 15.40 -1.72 4.99
C SER A 12 15.57 -2.75 3.87
N GLN A 13 14.77 -3.82 3.85
CA GLN A 13 14.84 -4.89 2.87
C GLN A 13 13.62 -4.92 1.92
N ILE A 14 12.70 -3.94 2.04
CA ILE A 14 11.60 -3.78 1.09
C ILE A 14 12.18 -3.26 -0.22
N ARG A 15 11.93 -3.99 -1.32
CA ARG A 15 12.41 -3.62 -2.64
C ARG A 15 11.23 -3.21 -3.51
N PHE A 16 11.29 -1.99 -4.04
CA PHE A 16 10.35 -1.53 -5.06
C PHE A 16 10.51 -2.39 -6.33
N LEU A 17 9.41 -2.94 -6.83
CA LEU A 17 9.38 -3.69 -8.08
C LEU A 17 8.82 -2.83 -9.21
N ASP A 18 7.63 -2.27 -9.01
CA ASP A 18 6.89 -1.49 -10.02
C ASP A 18 5.86 -0.57 -9.33
N GLU A 19 5.08 0.21 -10.09
CA GLU A 19 4.13 1.18 -9.56
C GLU A 19 3.09 0.52 -8.63
N GLY A 20 3.22 0.75 -7.33
CA GLY A 20 2.38 0.14 -6.30
C GLY A 20 2.76 -1.31 -5.94
N LEU A 21 3.81 -1.88 -6.53
CA LEU A 21 4.28 -3.25 -6.31
C LEU A 21 5.60 -3.29 -5.54
N TYR A 22 5.59 -3.99 -4.41
CA TYR A 22 6.71 -4.05 -3.47
C TYR A 22 7.05 -5.50 -3.11
N GLU A 23 8.33 -5.86 -3.18
CA GLU A 23 8.86 -7.13 -2.68
C GLU A 23 9.24 -6.96 -1.20
N VAL A 24 8.66 -7.80 -0.33
CA VAL A 24 8.88 -7.79 1.11
C VAL A 24 9.35 -9.18 1.56
N PRO A 25 10.47 -9.30 2.30
CA PRO A 25 10.92 -10.59 2.81
C PRO A 25 10.01 -11.12 3.93
N SER A 26 10.06 -12.42 4.18
CA SER A 26 9.32 -13.04 5.28
C SER A 26 10.01 -12.78 6.61
N PHE A 27 9.24 -12.29 7.58
CA PHE A 27 9.66 -12.09 8.98
C PHE A 27 10.21 -13.35 9.68
N THR A 28 9.84 -14.55 9.23
CA THR A 28 10.30 -15.81 9.84
C THR A 28 11.35 -16.53 9.00
N ASN A 29 11.50 -16.17 7.72
CA ASN A 29 12.46 -16.80 6.84
C ASN A 29 12.94 -15.81 5.77
N PRO A 30 14.14 -15.21 5.93
CA PRO A 30 14.63 -14.18 5.01
C PRO A 30 14.87 -14.68 3.58
N LYS A 31 14.93 -16.01 3.36
CA LYS A 31 15.00 -16.60 2.00
C LYS A 31 13.66 -16.58 1.26
N LYS A 32 12.56 -16.39 1.97
CA LYS A 32 11.23 -16.28 1.38
C LYS A 32 10.88 -14.81 1.22
N LYS A 33 10.32 -14.47 0.07
CA LYS A 33 9.86 -13.12 -0.24
C LYS A 33 8.43 -13.19 -0.74
N TYR A 34 7.69 -12.12 -0.48
CA TYR A 34 6.31 -11.95 -0.91
C TYR A 34 6.19 -10.65 -1.66
N VAL A 35 5.21 -10.58 -2.54
CA VAL A 35 4.89 -9.38 -3.29
C VAL A 35 3.64 -8.77 -2.66
N VAL A 36 3.71 -7.47 -2.43
CA VAL A 36 2.63 -6.63 -1.94
C VAL A 36 2.22 -5.71 -3.08
N ASP A 37 0.94 -5.71 -3.38
CA ASP A 37 0.33 -4.76 -4.30
C ASP A 37 -0.50 -3.77 -3.48
N LEU A 38 -0.08 -2.51 -3.44
CA LEU A 38 -0.81 -1.45 -2.73
C LEU A 38 -2.04 -0.96 -3.50
N ARG A 39 -2.08 -1.12 -4.83
CA ARG A 39 -3.21 -0.70 -5.67
C ARG A 39 -4.41 -1.61 -5.45
N GLU A 40 -4.15 -2.92 -5.43
CA GLU A 40 -5.15 -3.94 -5.14
C GLU A 40 -5.28 -4.24 -3.64
N LYS A 41 -4.42 -3.63 -2.80
CA LYS A 41 -4.28 -3.93 -1.36
C LYS A 41 -4.14 -5.43 -1.10
N SER A 42 -3.33 -6.09 -1.92
CA SER A 42 -3.16 -7.54 -1.94
C SER A 42 -1.74 -7.95 -1.57
N CYS A 43 -1.58 -9.19 -1.10
CA CYS A 43 -0.26 -9.74 -0.83
C CYS A 43 -0.21 -11.24 -1.12
N THR A 44 0.88 -11.70 -1.74
CA THR A 44 1.08 -13.12 -2.07
C THR A 44 1.42 -13.99 -0.87
N CYS A 45 1.47 -13.43 0.34
CA CYS A 45 1.75 -14.21 1.55
C CYS A 45 0.54 -15.06 1.96
N PRO A 46 0.76 -16.26 2.53
CA PRO A 46 -0.32 -17.15 2.91
C PRO A 46 -1.26 -16.51 3.95
N ALA A 47 -0.73 -15.69 4.86
CA ALA A 47 -1.54 -15.02 5.87
C ALA A 47 -2.64 -14.12 5.27
N PHE A 48 -2.33 -13.44 4.16
CA PHE A 48 -3.32 -12.62 3.44
C PHE A 48 -4.39 -13.50 2.79
N HIS A 49 -4.00 -14.60 2.14
CA HIS A 49 -4.97 -15.53 1.55
C HIS A 49 -5.96 -16.09 2.58
N PHE A 50 -5.50 -16.40 3.80
CA PHE A 50 -6.37 -16.96 4.84
C PHE A 50 -7.22 -15.92 5.59
N ARG A 51 -6.73 -14.68 5.75
CA ARG A 51 -7.36 -13.68 6.64
C ARG A 51 -7.80 -12.40 5.95
N GLY A 52 -7.40 -12.17 4.70
CA GLY A 52 -7.57 -10.90 3.99
C GLY A 52 -6.69 -9.75 4.52
N TYR A 53 -5.79 -10.02 5.47
CA TYR A 53 -4.86 -9.01 5.99
C TYR A 53 -3.50 -9.64 6.31
N CYS A 54 -2.43 -8.85 6.17
CA CYS A 54 -1.11 -9.27 6.60
C CYS A 54 -0.24 -8.12 7.08
N LYS A 55 0.80 -8.47 7.84
CA LYS A 55 1.81 -7.53 8.32
C LYS A 55 2.71 -6.96 7.22
N HIS A 56 2.80 -7.59 6.05
CA HIS A 56 3.59 -7.07 4.93
C HIS A 56 2.90 -5.85 4.32
N ILE A 57 1.58 -5.92 4.05
CA ILE A 57 0.80 -4.78 3.55
C ILE A 57 0.91 -3.61 4.53
N LYS A 58 0.66 -3.86 5.82
CA LYS A 58 0.79 -2.81 6.85
C LYS A 58 2.19 -2.17 6.86
N ALA A 59 3.25 -2.99 6.76
CA ALA A 59 4.61 -2.46 6.72
C ALA A 59 4.87 -1.61 5.46
N VAL A 60 4.35 -2.01 4.30
CA VAL A 60 4.49 -1.21 3.08
C VAL A 60 3.64 0.06 3.17
N GLU A 61 2.40 -0.01 3.64
CA GLU A 61 1.55 1.17 3.85
C GLU A 61 2.15 2.17 4.84
N GLU A 62 2.74 1.72 5.96
CA GLU A 62 3.34 2.62 6.95
C GLU A 62 4.65 3.27 6.46
N ASN A 63 5.34 2.68 5.47
CA ASN A 63 6.64 3.18 4.99
C ASN A 63 6.60 3.82 3.60
N PHE A 64 5.61 3.45 2.78
CA PHE A 64 5.45 3.88 1.39
C PHE A 64 4.02 4.30 1.07
N GLY A 65 3.08 4.17 2.01
CA GLY A 65 1.71 4.66 1.89
C GLY A 65 1.64 6.17 2.11
N GLU A 66 2.44 6.91 1.37
CA GLU A 66 2.25 8.34 1.20
C GLU A 66 1.54 8.60 -0.13
N HIS A 67 0.27 9.00 0.00
CA HIS A 67 -0.51 9.78 -0.97
C HIS A 67 -1.02 9.08 -2.24
N ASP A 68 -2.09 8.30 -2.07
CA ASP A 68 -3.27 8.49 -2.94
C ASP A 68 -4.43 8.98 -2.06
N LYS A 69 -4.27 10.17 -1.46
CA LYS A 69 -5.46 10.97 -1.26
C LYS A 69 -5.84 11.37 -2.66
N CYS A 70 -6.87 10.75 -3.22
CA CYS A 70 -7.65 11.39 -4.26
C CYS A 70 -7.86 12.84 -3.80
N GLU A 71 -7.11 13.76 -4.38
CA GLU A 71 -7.30 15.18 -4.14
C GLU A 71 -8.60 15.53 -4.85
N ILE A 72 -9.70 15.32 -4.14
CA ILE A 72 -10.96 15.92 -4.51
C ILE A 72 -10.79 17.40 -4.22
N GLU A 73 -10.24 18.15 -5.18
CA GLU A 73 -10.29 19.61 -5.14
C GLU A 73 -11.76 20.02 -5.20
N VAL A 74 -12.34 20.30 -4.03
CA VAL A 74 -13.68 20.89 -3.92
C VAL A 74 -13.62 22.33 -4.41
N ILE A 75 -13.81 22.53 -5.72
CA ILE A 75 -13.95 23.87 -6.29
C ILE A 75 -15.30 24.46 -5.87
N ARG A 76 -15.26 25.29 -4.82
CA ARG A 76 -16.24 26.30 -4.35
C ARG A 76 -17.70 25.86 -4.16
N LYS A 77 -18.18 25.91 -2.90
CA LYS A 77 -19.60 25.90 -2.53
C LYS A 77 -20.34 27.09 -3.15
N GLY A 78 -21.16 26.84 -4.17
CA GLY A 78 -22.25 27.73 -4.61
C GLY A 78 -23.61 27.18 -4.15
N ALA A 79 -24.59 28.07 -3.92
CA ALA A 79 -25.87 27.78 -3.26
C ALA A 79 -26.86 26.84 -4.00
N LEU A 80 -26.48 26.21 -5.12
CA LEU A 80 -27.41 25.48 -6.00
C LEU A 80 -26.95 24.08 -6.44
N GLY A 81 -25.99 23.45 -5.75
CA GLY A 81 -25.60 22.05 -5.97
C GLY A 81 -24.23 21.85 -6.62
N TYR A 82 -23.77 20.60 -6.64
CA TYR A 82 -22.45 20.20 -7.14
C TYR A 82 -22.51 19.87 -8.64
N LYS A 83 -21.49 20.31 -9.40
CA LYS A 83 -21.32 19.97 -10.82
C LYS A 83 -20.00 19.21 -10.99
N ILE A 84 -20.09 17.94 -11.36
CA ILE A 84 -18.91 17.10 -11.68
C ILE A 84 -18.56 17.39 -13.15
N LEU A 85 -17.35 17.87 -13.42
CA LEU A 85 -16.82 18.04 -14.77
C LEU A 85 -15.78 16.94 -15.02
N TYR A 86 -16.12 15.99 -15.90
CA TYR A 86 -15.15 15.04 -16.43
C TYR A 86 -14.38 15.72 -17.55
N ASN A 87 -13.11 16.05 -17.33
CA ASN A 87 -12.25 16.52 -18.42
C ASN A 87 -11.59 15.31 -19.08
N GLY A 88 -12.36 14.61 -19.91
CA GLY A 88 -11.87 13.55 -20.79
C GLY A 88 -11.47 14.14 -22.13
N GLU A 89 -10.28 14.71 -22.23
CA GLU A 89 -9.68 15.04 -23.54
C GLU A 89 -8.97 13.79 -24.09
N ARG A 90 -9.50 13.22 -25.18
CA ARG A 90 -8.77 12.34 -26.08
C ARG A 90 -9.39 12.37 -27.50
N TRP A 91 -8.81 13.24 -28.34
CA TRP A 91 -8.94 13.44 -29.81
C TRP A 91 -10.28 13.94 -30.34
#